data_AF-A0A533VMV9-F1
#
_entry.id   AF-A0A533VMV9-F1
#
_cell.length_a   1.000
_cell.length_b   1.000
_cell.length_c   1.000
_cell.angle_alpha   90.00
_cell.angle_beta   90.00
_cell.angle_gamma   90.00
#
_symmetry.space_group_name_H-M   'P 1'
#
loop_
_entity.id
_entity.type
_entity.pdbx_description
1 polymer ?
#
loop_
_entity_poly.entity_id
_entity_poly.type
_entity_poly.pdbx_seq_one_letter_code
_entity_poly.pdbx_strand_id
1 'polypeptide(L)'
;MHKYFPTQEIGSLKKPSWLLNIVKDPGISHEDKAKARNDAALLNIRTLEDIGLDIIYDGEVRRVEMYEEPVRHIKGFEFAGRVRSWDNKYYRKARVIRDVAYQSNFHATEFKFIKENSKHRIKVPVTGAYTLADWSFDEFYKSKSDFVIALAKKVVRPLIKDLVKAGARLIQIDEPAATTHPAEMDIFRESVNESVKGINAKFVIHACFSGNDYSVLAPQMPEIKAKQYTLEFANRDSWNLGVSDRERKGYHVLKLFKEYGFKGEIGIGVTDVHNDRIEPPRLVRDRIIYSAKALGDPSKIYVNPDCGLRTRTRSVAFEKLKAMVEGTKMARMAMSA
;
A
#
# COMPACT_ATOMS: atom_id res chain seq x y z
N MET A 1 -19.31 -0.53 -13.53
CA MET A 1 -18.18 0.11 -12.85
C MET A 1 -18.56 1.55 -12.58
N HIS A 2 -18.49 2.01 -11.33
CA HIS A 2 -18.90 3.37 -10.98
C HIS A 2 -17.97 4.40 -11.63
N LYS A 3 -18.53 5.53 -12.10
CA LYS A 3 -17.77 6.60 -12.75
C LYS A 3 -16.81 7.31 -11.79
N TYR A 4 -17.12 7.31 -10.48
CA TYR A 4 -16.38 8.04 -9.45
C TYR A 4 -16.10 7.18 -8.22
N PHE A 5 -15.00 7.53 -7.53
CA PHE A 5 -14.60 7.01 -6.23
C PHE A 5 -14.39 5.49 -6.16
N PRO A 6 -13.54 4.87 -7.00
CA PRO A 6 -13.28 3.44 -6.87
C PRO A 6 -12.74 3.12 -5.47
N THR A 7 -13.33 2.13 -4.81
CA THR A 7 -12.91 1.67 -3.48
C THR A 7 -11.84 0.61 -3.58
N GLN A 8 -10.86 0.68 -2.69
CA GLN A 8 -9.77 -0.28 -2.60
C GLN A 8 -9.29 -0.41 -1.17
N GLU A 9 -8.70 -1.56 -0.85
CA GLU A 9 -7.86 -1.72 0.33
C GLU A 9 -6.40 -1.33 -0.02
N ILE A 10 -5.51 -1.19 0.97
CA ILE A 10 -4.11 -0.81 0.74
C ILE A 10 -3.22 -2.01 0.38
N GLY A 11 -3.27 -3.08 1.16
CA GLY A 11 -2.69 -4.38 0.82
C GLY A 11 -2.98 -5.42 1.91
N SER A 12 -2.58 -5.12 3.15
CA SER A 12 -2.47 -6.14 4.20
C SER A 12 -3.69 -6.25 5.14
N LEU A 13 -4.03 -7.50 5.49
CA LEU A 13 -5.04 -7.86 6.50
C LEU A 13 -4.43 -8.76 7.58
N LYS A 14 -5.06 -8.79 8.76
CA LYS A 14 -4.61 -9.70 9.82
C LYS A 14 -4.89 -11.15 9.43
N LYS A 15 -3.86 -11.97 9.53
CA LYS A 15 -3.95 -13.42 9.29
C LYS A 15 -4.92 -14.05 10.29
N PRO A 16 -5.79 -14.99 9.84
CA PRO A 16 -6.59 -15.78 10.77
C PRO A 16 -5.71 -16.53 11.78
N SER A 17 -6.19 -16.70 13.01
CA SER A 17 -5.47 -17.46 14.05
C SER A 17 -5.23 -18.91 13.63
N TRP A 18 -6.22 -19.55 13.00
CA TRP A 18 -6.09 -20.91 12.48
C TRP A 18 -4.95 -21.05 11.46
N LEU A 19 -4.77 -20.05 10.59
CA LEU A 19 -3.67 -20.06 9.62
C LEU A 19 -2.33 -20.00 10.35
N LEU A 20 -2.22 -19.12 11.35
CA LEU A 20 -0.99 -18.97 12.14
C LEU A 20 -0.63 -20.26 12.88
N ASN A 21 -1.62 -21.00 13.38
CA ASN A 21 -1.40 -22.29 14.03
C ASN A 21 -0.83 -23.31 13.02
N ILE A 22 -1.46 -23.42 11.84
CA ILE A 22 -1.02 -24.34 10.79
C ILE A 22 0.40 -24.04 10.29
N VAL A 23 0.70 -22.77 9.98
CA VAL A 23 2.01 -22.42 9.39
C VAL A 23 3.18 -22.53 10.38
N LYS A 24 2.90 -22.46 11.69
CA LYS A 24 3.91 -22.57 12.75
C LYS A 24 4.15 -24.01 13.21
N ASP A 25 3.21 -24.92 12.96
CA ASP A 25 3.34 -26.31 13.37
C ASP A 25 4.43 -27.03 12.56
N PRO A 26 5.51 -27.55 13.17
CA PRO A 26 6.55 -28.27 12.45
C PRO A 26 6.09 -29.61 11.87
N GLY A 27 5.03 -30.22 12.41
CA GLY A 27 4.48 -31.50 11.95
C GLY A 27 3.63 -31.41 10.69
N ILE A 28 3.25 -30.21 10.25
CA ILE A 28 2.46 -30.01 9.03
C ILE A 28 3.38 -29.82 7.82
N SER A 29 3.06 -30.56 6.75
CA SER A 29 3.80 -30.55 5.48
C SER A 29 3.86 -29.15 4.84
N HIS A 30 4.87 -28.91 4.00
CA HIS A 30 4.95 -27.67 3.23
C HIS A 30 3.76 -27.48 2.29
N GLU A 31 3.24 -28.57 1.72
CA GLU A 31 2.09 -28.55 0.82
C GLU A 31 0.82 -28.12 1.56
N ASP A 32 0.55 -28.68 2.74
CA ASP A 32 -0.65 -28.32 3.51
C ASP A 32 -0.57 -26.89 4.06
N LYS A 33 0.63 -26.42 4.42
CA LYS A 33 0.85 -25.00 4.74
C LYS A 33 0.63 -24.09 3.54
N ALA A 34 0.87 -24.56 2.32
CA ALA A 34 0.58 -23.79 1.10
C ALA A 34 -0.92 -23.78 0.80
N LYS A 35 -1.62 -24.92 0.98
CA LYS A 35 -3.08 -25.01 0.87
C LYS A 35 -3.78 -24.08 1.87
N ALA A 36 -3.41 -24.12 3.15
CA ALA A 36 -3.97 -23.24 4.18
C ALA A 36 -3.77 -21.74 3.86
N ARG A 37 -2.62 -21.37 3.29
CA ARG A 37 -2.34 -20.01 2.81
C ARG A 37 -3.28 -19.61 1.66
N ASN A 38 -3.52 -20.51 0.71
CA ASN A 38 -4.45 -20.30 -0.39
C ASN A 38 -5.90 -20.20 0.09
N ASP A 39 -6.32 -21.03 1.05
CA ASP A 39 -7.65 -20.97 1.66
C ASP A 39 -7.88 -19.62 2.35
N ALA A 40 -6.88 -19.14 3.08
CA ALA A 40 -6.94 -17.83 3.72
C ALA A 40 -6.99 -16.68 2.69
N ALA A 41 -6.28 -16.82 1.57
CA ALA A 41 -6.31 -15.85 0.47
C ALA A 41 -7.69 -15.83 -0.18
N LEU A 42 -8.27 -17.00 -0.47
CA LEU A 42 -9.60 -17.12 -1.03
C LEU A 42 -10.67 -16.55 -0.10
N LEU A 43 -10.58 -16.83 1.21
CA LEU A 43 -11.46 -16.25 2.22
C LEU A 43 -11.40 -14.72 2.19
N ASN A 44 -10.21 -14.14 2.17
CA ASN A 44 -10.05 -12.69 2.10
C ASN A 44 -10.60 -12.12 0.79
N ILE A 45 -10.32 -12.76 -0.36
CA ILE A 45 -10.86 -12.34 -1.66
C ILE A 45 -12.38 -12.27 -1.58
N ARG A 46 -13.06 -13.35 -1.17
CA ARG A 46 -14.52 -13.39 -1.08
C ARG A 46 -15.07 -12.34 -0.12
N THR A 47 -14.47 -12.18 1.06
CA THR A 47 -14.91 -11.15 2.00
C THR A 47 -14.75 -9.73 1.44
N LEU A 48 -13.65 -9.42 0.74
CA LEU A 48 -13.46 -8.09 0.14
C LEU A 48 -14.44 -7.83 -1.02
N GLU A 49 -14.76 -8.86 -1.80
CA GLU A 49 -15.79 -8.81 -2.84
C GLU A 49 -17.18 -8.58 -2.24
N ASP A 50 -17.54 -9.31 -1.18
CA ASP A 50 -18.85 -9.19 -0.49
C ASP A 50 -19.02 -7.83 0.17
N ILE A 51 -17.94 -7.24 0.70
CA ILE A 51 -17.92 -5.87 1.21
C ILE A 51 -18.19 -4.85 0.09
N GLY A 52 -17.88 -5.20 -1.17
CA GLY A 52 -18.11 -4.38 -2.34
C GLY A 52 -16.94 -3.46 -2.69
N LEU A 53 -15.70 -3.93 -2.50
CA LEU A 53 -14.52 -3.21 -3.00
C LEU A 53 -14.40 -3.32 -4.53
N ASP A 54 -14.11 -2.20 -5.20
CA ASP A 54 -13.93 -2.15 -6.65
C ASP A 54 -12.58 -2.76 -7.11
N ILE A 55 -11.55 -2.64 -6.26
CA ILE A 55 -10.18 -3.09 -6.49
C ILE A 55 -9.70 -3.89 -5.28
N ILE A 56 -9.16 -5.08 -5.51
CA ILE A 56 -8.76 -6.01 -4.44
C ILE A 56 -7.36 -6.58 -4.66
N TYR A 57 -6.83 -7.20 -3.60
CA TYR A 57 -5.72 -8.14 -3.66
C TYR A 57 -6.11 -9.42 -2.90
N ASP A 58 -5.40 -9.82 -1.84
CA ASP A 58 -5.75 -10.97 -0.99
C ASP A 58 -5.48 -10.73 0.51
N GLY A 59 -5.20 -9.49 0.90
CA GLY A 59 -4.80 -9.17 2.28
C GLY A 59 -3.33 -9.48 2.60
N GLU A 60 -2.49 -9.77 1.61
CA GLU A 60 -1.08 -10.18 1.76
C GLU A 60 -0.92 -11.35 2.75
N VAL A 61 -1.94 -12.21 2.78
CA VAL A 61 -2.10 -13.22 3.84
C VAL A 61 -1.07 -14.34 3.72
N ARG A 62 -0.42 -14.45 2.56
CA ARG A 62 0.59 -15.47 2.25
C ARG A 62 2.00 -15.08 2.66
N ARG A 63 2.27 -13.77 2.80
CA ARG A 63 3.58 -13.18 3.12
C ARG A 63 3.86 -13.21 4.62
N VAL A 64 5.10 -13.33 5.05
CA VAL A 64 5.46 -13.12 6.45
C VAL A 64 5.29 -11.65 6.83
N GLU A 65 5.85 -10.73 6.05
CA GLU A 65 5.96 -9.29 6.34
C GLU A 65 6.35 -8.55 5.04
N MET A 66 6.02 -7.26 4.89
CA MET A 66 6.26 -6.53 3.63
C MET A 66 7.74 -6.33 3.33
N TYR A 67 8.64 -6.42 4.31
CA TYR A 67 10.08 -6.37 4.12
C TYR A 67 10.74 -7.74 4.18
N GLU A 68 10.42 -8.54 5.19
CA GLU A 68 11.07 -9.86 5.34
C GLU A 68 10.77 -10.78 4.15
N GLU A 69 9.53 -10.75 3.63
CA GLU A 69 9.15 -11.63 2.51
C GLU A 69 9.94 -11.26 1.25
N PRO A 70 9.95 -10.01 0.73
CA PRO A 70 10.78 -9.68 -0.42
C PRO A 70 12.26 -9.98 -0.25
N VAL A 71 12.85 -9.67 0.91
CA VAL A 71 14.30 -9.88 1.15
C VAL A 71 14.71 -11.35 1.01
N ARG A 72 13.83 -12.31 1.35
CA ARG A 72 14.08 -13.75 1.12
C ARG A 72 14.24 -14.12 -0.35
N HIS A 73 13.76 -13.28 -1.25
CA HIS A 73 13.77 -13.48 -2.70
C HIS A 73 14.76 -12.56 -3.43
N ILE A 74 15.72 -11.97 -2.70
CA ILE A 74 16.76 -11.10 -3.24
C ILE A 74 18.14 -11.65 -2.86
N LYS A 75 18.99 -11.88 -3.85
CA LYS A 75 20.41 -12.21 -3.60
C LYS A 75 21.12 -10.98 -3.05
N GLY A 76 22.14 -11.18 -2.23
CA GLY A 76 22.98 -10.11 -1.69
C GLY A 76 22.70 -9.79 -0.22
N PHE A 77 21.56 -10.23 0.30
CA PHE A 77 21.20 -10.06 1.70
C PHE A 77 21.57 -11.25 2.59
N GLU A 78 21.84 -10.95 3.84
CA GLU A 78 21.90 -11.91 4.95
C GLU A 78 21.08 -11.38 6.13
N PHE A 79 20.28 -12.23 6.79
CA PHE A 79 19.47 -11.79 7.92
C PHE A 79 20.31 -11.63 9.20
N ALA A 80 20.29 -10.44 9.79
CA ALA A 80 21.04 -10.06 11.00
C ALA A 80 20.27 -10.31 12.31
N GLY A 81 19.21 -11.13 12.27
CA GLY A 81 18.37 -11.43 13.43
C GLY A 81 17.25 -10.41 13.67
N ARG A 82 16.69 -10.42 14.89
CA ARG A 82 15.55 -9.56 15.27
C ARG A 82 16.04 -8.26 15.89
N VAL A 83 15.66 -7.14 15.29
CA VAL A 83 16.02 -5.79 15.74
C VAL A 83 14.75 -5.08 16.22
N ARG A 84 14.85 -4.40 17.37
CA ARG A 84 13.78 -3.55 17.90
C ARG A 84 13.53 -2.40 16.93
N SER A 85 12.28 -2.16 16.54
CA SER A 85 11.92 -1.08 15.62
C SER A 85 11.21 0.07 16.33
N TRP A 86 10.10 -0.21 17.00
CA TRP A 86 9.39 0.77 17.82
C TRP A 86 8.66 0.04 18.95
N ASP A 87 8.54 0.71 20.10
CA ASP A 87 7.94 0.15 21.32
C ASP A 87 8.50 -1.25 21.60
N ASN A 88 7.69 -2.30 21.75
CA ASN A 88 8.16 -3.67 21.98
C ASN A 88 8.09 -4.55 20.72
N LYS A 89 8.10 -3.94 19.52
CA LYS A 89 8.05 -4.66 18.25
C LYS A 89 9.44 -4.89 17.67
N TYR A 90 9.65 -6.14 17.27
CA TYR A 90 10.89 -6.63 16.70
C TYR A 90 10.64 -7.17 15.30
N TYR A 91 11.50 -6.80 14.36
CA TYR A 91 11.45 -7.28 12.98
C TYR A 91 12.78 -7.93 12.62
N ARG A 92 12.72 -8.92 11.73
CA ARG A 92 13.92 -9.58 11.23
C ARG A 92 14.54 -8.71 10.14
N LYS A 93 15.62 -8.00 10.48
CA LYS A 93 16.33 -7.12 9.54
C LYS A 93 17.43 -7.88 8.81
N ALA A 94 17.80 -7.41 7.63
CA ALA A 94 18.90 -7.94 6.85
C ALA A 94 19.99 -6.89 6.61
N ARG A 95 21.20 -7.39 6.37
CA ARG A 95 22.34 -6.63 5.89
C ARG A 95 22.60 -6.98 4.42
N VAL A 96 22.91 -5.99 3.60
CA VAL A 96 23.42 -6.23 2.24
C VAL A 96 24.94 -6.37 2.31
N ILE A 97 25.44 -7.55 1.94
CA ILE A 97 26.87 -7.91 2.08
C ILE A 97 27.59 -8.06 0.73
N ARG A 98 26.82 -8.02 -0.36
CA ARG A 98 27.30 -8.10 -1.75
C ARG A 98 26.23 -7.58 -2.69
N ASP A 99 26.59 -7.46 -3.97
CA ASP A 99 25.71 -6.91 -5.00
C ASP A 99 24.33 -7.59 -5.04
N VAL A 100 23.26 -6.78 -5.09
CA VAL A 100 21.89 -7.27 -5.10
C VAL A 100 21.48 -7.78 -6.46
N ALA A 101 20.71 -8.87 -6.47
CA ALA A 101 20.10 -9.39 -7.69
C ALA A 101 18.76 -10.03 -7.41
N TYR A 102 17.81 -9.79 -8.31
CA TYR A 102 16.53 -10.48 -8.34
C TYR A 102 16.72 -12.01 -8.40
N GLN A 103 16.08 -12.74 -7.49
CA GLN A 103 16.14 -14.20 -7.44
C GLN A 103 14.86 -14.88 -7.92
N SER A 104 13.71 -14.41 -7.45
CA SER A 104 12.41 -15.03 -7.73
C SER A 104 11.26 -14.07 -7.40
N ASN A 105 10.07 -14.31 -7.96
CA ASN A 105 8.91 -13.43 -7.79
C ASN A 105 7.71 -14.19 -7.22
N PHE A 106 7.59 -14.14 -5.90
CA PHE A 106 6.43 -14.69 -5.18
C PHE A 106 5.14 -13.93 -5.52
N HIS A 107 5.20 -12.63 -5.85
CA HIS A 107 4.02 -11.85 -6.23
C HIS A 107 3.35 -12.39 -7.50
N ALA A 108 4.08 -13.00 -8.42
CA ALA A 108 3.51 -13.58 -9.64
C ALA A 108 2.60 -14.79 -9.32
N THR A 109 3.03 -15.66 -8.41
CA THR A 109 2.20 -16.75 -7.89
C THR A 109 0.97 -16.20 -7.16
N GLU A 110 1.15 -15.15 -6.36
CA GLU A 110 0.06 -14.52 -5.66
C GLU A 110 -0.98 -13.93 -6.62
N PHE A 111 -0.52 -13.16 -7.60
CA PHE A 111 -1.34 -12.53 -8.63
C PHE A 111 -2.11 -13.55 -9.47
N LYS A 112 -1.44 -14.62 -9.92
CA LYS A 112 -2.08 -15.67 -10.72
C LYS A 112 -3.25 -16.32 -9.97
N PHE A 113 -3.04 -16.65 -8.69
CA PHE A 113 -4.10 -17.21 -7.85
C PHE A 113 -5.30 -16.27 -7.72
N ILE A 114 -5.07 -14.97 -7.49
CA ILE A 114 -6.18 -13.99 -7.38
C ILE A 114 -6.91 -13.87 -8.72
N LYS A 115 -6.16 -13.80 -9.83
CA LYS A 115 -6.71 -13.72 -11.19
C LYS A 115 -7.58 -14.92 -11.56
N GLU A 116 -7.24 -16.11 -11.07
CA GLU A 116 -8.04 -17.32 -11.29
C GLU A 116 -9.31 -17.37 -10.42
N ASN A 117 -9.34 -16.65 -9.29
CA ASN A 117 -10.42 -16.72 -8.31
C ASN A 117 -11.32 -15.48 -8.23
N SER A 118 -10.97 -14.38 -8.91
CA SER A 118 -11.70 -13.12 -8.91
C SER A 118 -11.80 -12.48 -10.29
N LYS A 119 -12.90 -11.74 -10.52
CA LYS A 119 -13.11 -10.90 -11.71
C LYS A 119 -12.84 -9.41 -11.44
N HIS A 120 -12.53 -9.04 -10.20
CA HIS A 120 -12.27 -7.65 -9.83
C HIS A 120 -10.94 -7.15 -10.39
N ARG A 121 -10.76 -5.83 -10.40
CA ARG A 121 -9.45 -5.25 -10.73
C ARG A 121 -8.47 -5.62 -9.61
N ILE A 122 -7.29 -6.10 -10.00
CA ILE A 122 -6.26 -6.53 -9.05
C ILE A 122 -5.17 -5.47 -8.98
N LYS A 123 -4.87 -4.99 -7.77
CA LYS A 123 -3.74 -4.10 -7.47
C LYS A 123 -2.68 -4.90 -6.73
N VAL A 124 -1.47 -5.04 -7.27
CA VAL A 124 -0.40 -5.82 -6.65
C VAL A 124 0.49 -4.92 -5.78
N PRO A 125 0.48 -5.04 -4.44
CA PRO A 125 1.40 -4.32 -3.56
C PRO A 125 2.80 -4.97 -3.60
N VAL A 126 3.80 -4.14 -3.86
CA VAL A 126 5.23 -4.47 -3.94
C VAL A 126 6.00 -3.44 -3.12
N THR A 127 6.86 -3.90 -2.21
CA THR A 127 7.71 -3.01 -1.43
C THR A 127 8.74 -2.33 -2.33
N GLY A 128 8.82 -1.01 -2.25
CA GLY A 128 9.69 -0.21 -3.09
C GLY A 128 11.16 -0.25 -2.68
N ALA A 129 12.02 0.19 -3.59
CA ALA A 129 13.46 0.11 -3.45
C ALA A 129 14.00 0.98 -2.30
N TYR A 130 13.38 2.15 -2.07
CA TYR A 130 13.82 3.04 -1.01
C TYR A 130 13.59 2.40 0.36
N THR A 131 12.40 1.87 0.62
CA THR A 131 12.05 1.19 1.88
C THR A 131 12.87 -0.09 2.09
N LEU A 132 13.10 -0.88 1.03
CA LEU A 132 13.98 -2.05 1.13
C LEU A 132 15.39 -1.66 1.56
N ALA A 133 15.93 -0.54 1.07
CA ALA A 133 17.24 -0.03 1.48
C ALA A 133 17.21 0.49 2.92
N ASP A 134 16.27 1.39 3.23
CA ASP A 134 16.15 2.08 4.52
C ASP A 134 15.99 1.12 5.70
N TRP A 135 15.27 0.02 5.49
CA TRP A 135 15.05 -0.99 6.54
C TRP A 135 16.14 -2.04 6.62
N SER A 136 17.17 -1.96 5.77
CA SER A 136 18.34 -2.82 5.77
C SER A 136 19.58 -2.12 6.30
N PHE A 137 20.58 -2.89 6.73
CA PHE A 137 21.92 -2.38 6.95
C PHE A 137 22.74 -2.49 5.66
N ASP A 138 23.52 -1.48 5.33
CA ASP A 138 24.40 -1.48 4.16
C ASP A 138 25.85 -1.73 4.57
N GLU A 139 26.39 -2.89 4.17
CA GLU A 139 27.79 -3.29 4.39
C GLU A 139 28.56 -3.43 3.07
N PHE A 140 27.97 -3.03 1.93
CA PHE A 140 28.56 -3.26 0.60
C PHE A 140 28.63 -2.02 -0.29
N TYR A 141 27.56 -1.22 -0.38
CA TYR A 141 27.54 -0.06 -1.26
C TYR A 141 28.23 1.14 -0.60
N LYS A 142 28.69 2.09 -1.44
CA LYS A 142 29.42 3.28 -0.98
C LYS A 142 28.50 4.35 -0.41
N SER A 143 27.22 4.33 -0.80
CA SER A 143 26.23 5.31 -0.41
C SER A 143 24.82 4.71 -0.43
N LYS A 144 23.92 5.29 0.37
CA LYS A 144 22.49 4.92 0.37
C LYS A 144 21.87 5.08 -1.01
N SER A 145 22.25 6.12 -1.76
CA SER A 145 21.76 6.34 -3.13
C SER A 145 22.17 5.19 -4.06
N ASP A 146 23.44 4.77 -4.04
CA ASP A 146 23.91 3.63 -4.84
C ASP A 146 23.14 2.35 -4.52
N PHE A 147 22.90 2.09 -3.23
CA PHE A 147 22.15 0.92 -2.78
C PHE A 147 20.69 0.95 -3.25
N VAL A 148 20.00 2.08 -3.05
CA VAL A 148 18.61 2.29 -3.47
C VAL A 148 18.46 2.12 -4.98
N ILE A 149 19.34 2.73 -5.76
CA ILE A 149 19.31 2.62 -7.23
C ILE A 149 19.65 1.20 -7.69
N ALA A 150 20.57 0.50 -7.01
CA ALA A 150 20.85 -0.90 -7.30
C ALA A 150 19.61 -1.79 -7.08
N LEU A 151 18.90 -1.62 -5.95
CA LEU A 151 17.64 -2.31 -5.67
C LEU A 151 16.58 -1.99 -6.73
N ALA A 152 16.39 -0.71 -7.06
CA ALA A 152 15.43 -0.31 -8.10
C ALA A 152 15.72 -0.99 -9.44
N LYS A 153 16.98 -0.92 -9.89
CA LYS A 153 17.43 -1.36 -11.22
C LYS A 153 17.51 -2.88 -11.37
N LYS A 154 18.03 -3.57 -10.35
CA LYS A 154 18.40 -5.01 -10.38
C LYS A 154 17.39 -5.91 -9.69
N VAL A 155 16.47 -5.35 -8.90
CA VAL A 155 15.48 -6.12 -8.13
C VAL A 155 14.05 -5.72 -8.48
N VAL A 156 13.65 -4.50 -8.14
CA VAL A 156 12.24 -4.07 -8.24
C VAL A 156 11.81 -4.01 -9.70
N ARG A 157 12.62 -3.43 -10.60
CA ARG A 157 12.27 -3.34 -12.02
C ARG A 157 12.12 -4.71 -12.71
N PRO A 158 13.07 -5.67 -12.58
CA PRO A 158 12.87 -7.04 -13.09
C PRO A 158 11.61 -7.73 -12.53
N LEU A 159 11.36 -7.60 -11.22
CA LEU A 159 10.17 -8.14 -10.56
C LEU A 159 8.88 -7.57 -11.18
N ILE A 160 8.81 -6.25 -11.35
CA ILE A 160 7.66 -5.57 -11.97
C ILE A 160 7.50 -6.02 -13.43
N LYS A 161 8.60 -6.16 -14.19
CA LYS A 161 8.54 -6.69 -15.57
C LYS A 161 7.89 -8.07 -15.62
N ASP A 162 8.25 -8.95 -14.69
CA ASP A 162 7.68 -10.30 -14.64
C ASP A 162 6.20 -10.28 -14.22
N LEU A 163 5.80 -9.40 -13.30
CA LEU A 163 4.37 -9.18 -12.98
C LEU A 163 3.58 -8.71 -14.21
N VAL A 164 4.11 -7.76 -14.97
CA VAL A 164 3.45 -7.25 -16.18
C VAL A 164 3.35 -8.32 -17.26
N LYS A 165 4.38 -9.17 -17.42
CA LYS A 165 4.33 -10.35 -18.30
C LYS A 165 3.26 -11.35 -17.84
N ALA A 166 3.09 -11.56 -16.54
CA ALA A 166 2.02 -12.41 -15.99
C ALA A 166 0.61 -11.82 -16.18
N GLY A 167 0.52 -10.55 -16.57
CA GLY A 167 -0.72 -9.85 -16.89
C GLY A 167 -1.15 -8.81 -15.85
N ALA A 168 -0.34 -8.53 -14.83
CA ALA A 168 -0.62 -7.43 -13.92
C ALA A 168 -0.57 -6.09 -14.67
N ARG A 169 -1.51 -5.20 -14.36
CA ARG A 169 -1.62 -3.87 -14.99
C ARG A 169 -1.70 -2.73 -13.99
N LEU A 170 -1.97 -3.04 -12.72
CA LEU A 170 -2.04 -2.08 -11.62
C LEU A 170 -1.09 -2.58 -10.52
N ILE A 171 -0.01 -1.84 -10.30
CA ILE A 171 1.06 -2.22 -9.38
C ILE A 171 1.26 -1.07 -8.41
N GLN A 172 1.17 -1.37 -7.12
CA GLN A 172 1.43 -0.43 -6.04
C GLN A 172 2.85 -0.64 -5.53
N ILE A 173 3.60 0.45 -5.43
CA ILE A 173 4.93 0.51 -4.84
C ILE A 173 4.76 1.11 -3.44
N ASP A 174 5.00 0.28 -2.42
CA ASP A 174 4.83 0.65 -1.02
C ASP A 174 6.14 1.24 -0.48
N GLU A 175 6.08 2.51 -0.09
CA GLU A 175 7.23 3.31 0.35
C GLU A 175 6.97 4.00 1.70
N PRO A 176 6.68 3.25 2.79
CA PRO A 176 6.41 3.81 4.12
C PRO A 176 7.60 4.54 4.74
N ALA A 177 8.84 4.28 4.30
CA ALA A 177 10.04 4.93 4.82
C ALA A 177 10.38 6.26 4.14
N ALA A 178 9.79 6.55 2.98
CA ALA A 178 10.19 7.68 2.15
C ALA A 178 9.95 9.01 2.87
N THR A 179 8.70 9.31 3.22
CA THR A 179 8.32 10.60 3.81
C THR A 179 8.81 10.83 5.23
N THR A 180 9.39 9.81 5.87
CA THR A 180 10.06 9.97 7.19
C THR A 180 11.47 10.57 7.05
N HIS A 181 11.99 10.72 5.83
CA HIS A 181 13.30 11.29 5.51
C HIS A 181 13.17 12.44 4.50
N PRO A 182 12.70 13.64 4.91
CA PRO A 182 12.45 14.74 3.98
C PRO A 182 13.66 15.18 3.15
N ALA A 183 14.88 15.02 3.69
CA ALA A 183 16.13 15.35 2.99
C ALA A 183 16.49 14.38 1.84
N GLU A 184 15.81 13.24 1.73
CA GLU A 184 16.13 12.18 0.76
C GLU A 184 15.05 12.01 -0.33
N MET A 185 14.17 13.00 -0.49
CA MET A 185 13.07 12.97 -1.46
C MET A 185 13.55 12.79 -2.91
N ASP A 186 14.72 13.31 -3.27
CA ASP A 186 15.32 13.11 -4.60
C ASP A 186 15.72 11.64 -4.81
N ILE A 187 16.34 11.00 -3.81
CA ILE A 187 16.69 9.57 -3.86
C ILE A 187 15.42 8.72 -4.00
N PHE A 188 14.38 9.03 -3.23
CA PHE A 188 13.09 8.39 -3.34
C PHE A 188 12.49 8.53 -4.76
N ARG A 189 12.44 9.74 -5.31
CA ARG A 189 11.95 10.00 -6.68
C ARG A 189 12.71 9.17 -7.71
N GLU A 190 14.04 9.20 -7.66
CA GLU A 190 14.89 8.46 -8.58
C GLU A 190 14.69 6.95 -8.48
N SER A 191 14.53 6.44 -7.25
CA SER A 191 14.28 5.02 -7.00
C SER A 191 12.99 4.53 -7.66
N VAL A 192 11.90 5.29 -7.56
CA VAL A 192 10.62 4.95 -8.18
C VAL A 192 10.75 5.01 -9.70
N ASN A 193 11.32 6.10 -10.22
CA ASN A 193 11.48 6.31 -11.66
C ASN A 193 12.33 5.20 -12.31
N GLU A 194 13.41 4.78 -11.66
CA GLU A 194 14.23 3.67 -12.15
C GLU A 194 13.51 2.32 -12.01
N SER A 195 12.74 2.11 -10.93
CA SER A 195 11.97 0.89 -10.70
C SER A 195 10.92 0.62 -11.80
N VAL A 196 10.33 1.67 -12.37
CA VAL A 196 9.25 1.56 -13.37
C VAL A 196 9.71 1.80 -14.81
N LYS A 197 10.99 2.10 -15.02
CA LYS A 197 11.55 2.54 -16.30
C LYS A 197 11.29 1.53 -17.44
N GLY A 198 10.63 2.00 -18.50
CA GLY A 198 10.34 1.22 -19.70
C GLY A 198 9.26 0.16 -19.52
N ILE A 199 8.42 0.27 -18.50
CA ILE A 199 7.34 -0.69 -18.21
C ILE A 199 5.99 -0.02 -18.44
N ASN A 200 5.15 -0.65 -19.27
CA ASN A 200 3.79 -0.18 -19.53
C ASN A 200 2.79 -0.81 -18.53
N ALA A 201 2.59 -0.13 -17.40
CA ALA A 201 1.55 -0.44 -16.41
C ALA A 201 1.11 0.84 -15.69
N LYS A 202 0.00 0.76 -14.96
CA LYS A 202 -0.41 1.83 -14.04
C LYS A 202 0.29 1.61 -12.70
N PHE A 203 1.11 2.58 -12.30
CA PHE A 203 1.82 2.58 -11.03
C PHE A 203 1.11 3.44 -9.99
N VAL A 204 0.99 2.89 -8.78
CA VAL A 204 0.47 3.55 -7.59
C VAL A 204 1.61 3.67 -6.59
N ILE A 205 1.74 4.79 -5.91
CA ILE A 205 2.61 4.91 -4.73
C ILE A 205 1.74 4.87 -3.50
N HIS A 206 2.02 3.96 -2.58
CA HIS A 206 1.55 4.12 -1.21
C HIS A 206 2.68 4.66 -0.35
N ALA A 207 2.43 5.80 0.28
CA ALA A 207 3.30 6.36 1.31
C ALA A 207 2.43 6.64 2.54
N CYS A 208 2.95 6.41 3.72
CA CYS A 208 2.30 6.62 5.02
C CYS A 208 3.31 7.17 6.03
N PHE A 209 2.87 7.52 7.23
CA PHE A 209 3.72 8.08 8.30
C PHE A 209 4.42 9.41 7.92
N SER A 210 3.81 10.22 7.06
CA SER A 210 4.36 11.51 6.65
C SER A 210 4.09 12.57 7.72
N GLY A 211 4.97 12.65 8.74
CA GLY A 211 5.04 13.67 9.78
C GLY A 211 3.71 14.40 10.06
N ASN A 212 3.67 15.72 9.83
CA ASN A 212 2.47 16.55 10.00
C ASN A 212 1.51 16.48 8.80
N ASP A 213 2.02 16.36 7.58
CA ASP A 213 1.29 16.19 6.31
C ASP A 213 2.22 15.72 5.18
N TYR A 214 1.72 15.71 3.94
CA TYR A 214 2.46 15.33 2.73
C TYR A 214 3.07 16.52 1.97
N SER A 215 3.28 17.66 2.62
CA SER A 215 3.90 18.83 1.98
C SER A 215 5.32 18.53 1.48
N VAL A 216 6.04 17.61 2.12
CA VAL A 216 7.36 17.15 1.68
C VAL A 216 7.30 16.36 0.37
N LEU A 217 6.19 15.68 0.11
CA LEU A 217 5.97 14.84 -1.07
C LEU A 217 5.42 15.67 -2.24
N ALA A 218 4.57 16.66 -1.97
CA ALA A 218 3.84 17.43 -2.98
C ALA A 218 4.73 17.96 -4.13
N PRO A 219 5.93 18.55 -3.89
CA PRO A 219 6.79 19.06 -4.96
C PRO A 219 7.36 17.95 -5.86
N GLN A 220 7.46 16.72 -5.36
CA GLN A 220 8.07 15.59 -6.08
C GLN A 220 7.08 14.86 -6.98
N MET A 221 5.79 14.91 -6.64
CA MET A 221 4.74 14.12 -7.30
C MET A 221 4.66 14.32 -8.83
N PRO A 222 4.83 15.54 -9.40
CA PRO A 222 4.83 15.72 -10.85
C PRO A 222 5.97 15.00 -11.58
N GLU A 223 7.11 14.81 -10.91
CA GLU A 223 8.34 14.27 -11.49
C GLU A 223 8.48 12.74 -11.33
N ILE A 224 7.71 12.16 -10.41
CA ILE A 224 7.64 10.72 -10.20
C ILE A 224 6.75 10.08 -11.28
N LYS A 225 7.23 8.99 -11.89
CA LYS A 225 6.54 8.23 -12.94
C LYS A 225 5.47 7.29 -12.38
N ALA A 226 4.62 7.82 -11.50
CA ALA A 226 3.43 7.15 -10.97
C ALA A 226 2.15 7.89 -11.38
N LYS A 227 1.06 7.16 -11.52
CA LYS A 227 -0.25 7.73 -11.90
C LYS A 227 -1.13 8.05 -10.70
N GLN A 228 -0.92 7.37 -9.58
CA GLN A 228 -1.77 7.46 -8.41
C GLN A 228 -0.95 7.48 -7.12
N TYR A 229 -1.41 8.22 -6.12
CA TYR A 229 -0.86 8.20 -4.76
C TYR A 229 -1.94 7.84 -3.75
N THR A 230 -1.76 6.75 -3.00
CA THR A 230 -2.65 6.35 -1.89
C THR A 230 -2.02 6.76 -0.57
N LEU A 231 -2.62 7.75 0.10
CA LEU A 231 -2.01 8.47 1.22
C LEU A 231 -2.93 8.49 2.45
N GLU A 232 -2.35 8.75 3.62
CA GLU A 232 -3.08 8.79 4.91
C GLU A 232 -3.58 10.19 5.27
N PHE A 233 -4.84 10.32 5.63
CA PHE A 233 -5.42 11.62 6.02
C PHE A 233 -6.35 11.52 7.23
N ALA A 234 -7.00 10.37 7.43
CA ALA A 234 -8.02 10.22 8.46
C ALA A 234 -7.45 10.27 9.88
N ASN A 235 -6.23 9.77 10.09
CA ASN A 235 -5.53 9.76 11.37
C ASN A 235 -5.22 11.17 11.93
N ARG A 236 -5.20 12.19 11.08
CA ARG A 236 -4.94 13.60 11.42
C ARG A 236 -6.17 14.50 11.25
N ASP A 237 -7.30 13.91 10.90
CA ASP A 237 -8.56 14.61 10.63
C ASP A 237 -9.48 14.68 11.86
N SER A 238 -10.50 15.54 11.80
CA SER A 238 -11.55 15.55 12.84
C SER A 238 -12.52 14.37 12.69
N TRP A 239 -13.14 13.99 13.81
CA TRP A 239 -14.28 13.05 13.82
C TRP A 239 -15.63 13.74 13.69
N ASN A 240 -15.65 15.08 13.66
CA ASN A 240 -16.88 15.86 13.48
C ASN A 240 -17.39 15.72 12.04
N LEU A 241 -18.72 15.68 11.86
CA LEU A 241 -19.34 15.73 10.54
C LEU A 241 -19.19 17.12 9.93
N GLY A 242 -19.29 17.21 8.60
CA GLY A 242 -19.21 18.45 7.84
C GLY A 242 -18.08 18.49 6.83
N VAL A 243 -18.20 19.40 5.85
CA VAL A 243 -17.31 19.52 4.68
C VAL A 243 -16.56 20.85 4.64
N SER A 244 -16.42 21.54 5.78
CA SER A 244 -15.65 22.77 5.90
C SER A 244 -14.19 22.50 6.23
N ASP A 245 -13.32 23.48 5.95
CA ASP A 245 -11.88 23.39 6.18
C ASP A 245 -11.52 23.11 7.66
N ARG A 246 -12.31 23.63 8.61
CA ARG A 246 -12.11 23.40 10.05
C ARG A 246 -12.30 21.93 10.41
N GLU A 247 -13.35 21.31 9.88
CA GLU A 247 -13.72 19.93 10.15
C GLU A 247 -12.81 18.97 9.39
N ARG A 248 -12.38 19.33 8.17
CA ARG A 248 -11.60 18.46 7.27
C ARG A 248 -10.11 18.81 7.22
N LYS A 249 -9.55 19.30 8.33
CA LYS A 249 -8.16 19.79 8.43
C LYS A 249 -7.10 18.78 7.96
N GLY A 250 -7.39 17.47 8.11
CA GLY A 250 -6.45 16.41 7.69
C GLY A 250 -6.26 16.32 6.18
N TYR A 251 -7.18 16.89 5.40
CA TYR A 251 -7.21 16.84 3.94
C TYR A 251 -6.75 18.14 3.27
N HIS A 252 -6.33 19.16 4.04
CA HIS A 252 -5.99 20.48 3.49
C HIS A 252 -4.86 20.42 2.44
N VAL A 253 -3.90 19.51 2.63
CA VAL A 253 -2.73 19.31 1.75
C VAL A 253 -3.13 18.90 0.33
N LEU A 254 -4.36 18.44 0.10
CA LEU A 254 -4.88 18.17 -1.24
C LEU A 254 -4.86 19.42 -2.14
N LYS A 255 -5.05 20.61 -1.55
CA LYS A 255 -4.94 21.90 -2.29
C LYS A 255 -3.50 22.13 -2.77
N LEU A 256 -2.51 21.76 -1.95
CA LEU A 256 -1.10 21.89 -2.27
C LEU A 256 -0.68 20.99 -3.46
N PHE A 257 -1.24 19.79 -3.57
CA PHE A 257 -0.96 18.91 -4.73
C PHE A 257 -1.38 19.56 -6.05
N LYS A 258 -2.51 20.27 -6.05
CA LYS A 258 -2.97 21.04 -7.20
C LYS A 258 -2.04 22.23 -7.49
N GLU A 259 -1.58 22.93 -6.46
CA GLU A 259 -0.65 24.07 -6.59
C GLU A 259 0.69 23.67 -7.20
N TYR A 260 1.25 22.51 -6.82
CA TYR A 260 2.44 21.93 -7.46
C TYR A 260 2.15 21.30 -8.84
N GLY A 261 0.93 21.39 -9.35
CA GLY A 261 0.59 20.94 -10.69
C GLY A 261 0.47 19.41 -10.84
N PHE A 262 0.25 18.67 -9.75
CA PHE A 262 -0.01 17.24 -9.84
C PHE A 262 -1.34 16.96 -10.56
N LYS A 263 -1.29 16.13 -11.61
CA LYS A 263 -2.45 15.83 -12.46
C LYS A 263 -2.97 14.40 -12.33
N GLY A 264 -2.32 13.55 -11.55
CA GLY A 264 -2.69 12.15 -11.39
C GLY A 264 -3.84 11.93 -10.40
N GLU A 265 -4.03 10.68 -10.01
CA GLU A 265 -5.10 10.24 -9.12
C GLU A 265 -4.64 10.25 -7.66
N ILE A 266 -5.57 10.50 -6.73
CA ILE A 266 -5.32 10.45 -5.30
C ILE A 266 -6.25 9.43 -4.66
N GLY A 267 -5.65 8.42 -4.05
CA GLY A 267 -6.29 7.57 -3.06
C GLY A 267 -6.34 8.29 -1.71
N ILE A 268 -7.53 8.75 -1.34
CA ILE A 268 -7.75 9.42 -0.06
C ILE A 268 -7.98 8.36 1.03
N GLY A 269 -7.05 8.30 1.99
CA GLY A 269 -7.24 7.62 3.26
C GLY A 269 -8.44 8.22 4.01
N VAL A 270 -9.53 7.47 4.15
CA VAL A 270 -10.79 7.92 4.81
C VAL A 270 -11.09 7.19 6.11
N THR A 271 -10.23 6.25 6.49
CA THR A 271 -10.37 5.40 7.67
C THR A 271 -9.03 5.36 8.38
N ASP A 272 -9.01 5.77 9.65
CA ASP A 272 -7.82 5.69 10.49
C ASP A 272 -7.64 4.23 10.94
N VAL A 273 -6.51 3.63 10.54
CA VAL A 273 -6.20 2.22 10.83
C VAL A 273 -5.43 2.03 12.13
N HIS A 274 -5.09 3.10 12.84
CA HIS A 274 -4.30 3.06 14.07
C HIS A 274 -5.15 2.85 15.32
N ASN A 275 -6.47 2.93 15.20
CA ASN A 275 -7.43 2.72 16.29
C ASN A 275 -8.55 1.73 15.89
N ASP A 276 -9.30 1.25 16.89
CA ASP A 276 -10.37 0.26 16.69
C ASP A 276 -11.77 0.89 16.51
N ARG A 277 -11.90 2.21 16.64
CA ARG A 277 -13.16 2.93 16.47
C ARG A 277 -13.57 2.91 15.01
N ILE A 278 -14.78 2.45 14.71
CA ILE A 278 -15.30 2.43 13.34
C ILE A 278 -15.80 3.82 12.96
N GLU A 279 -15.35 4.34 11.82
CA GLU A 279 -15.81 5.60 11.25
C GLU A 279 -17.29 5.51 10.86
N PRO A 280 -18.15 6.46 11.26
CA PRO A 280 -19.50 6.53 10.72
C PRO A 280 -19.47 6.70 9.20
N PRO A 281 -20.31 6.00 8.41
CA PRO A 281 -20.37 6.17 6.96
C PRO A 281 -20.56 7.63 6.50
N ARG A 282 -21.31 8.43 7.28
CA ARG A 282 -21.48 9.87 7.01
C ARG A 282 -20.18 10.66 7.13
N LEU A 283 -19.30 10.31 8.07
CA LEU A 283 -17.99 10.94 8.20
C LEU A 283 -17.11 10.62 6.99
N VAL A 284 -17.12 9.35 6.55
CA VAL A 284 -16.42 8.93 5.33
C VAL A 284 -16.94 9.70 4.11
N ARG A 285 -18.26 9.82 3.96
CA ARG A 285 -18.88 10.62 2.90
C ARG A 285 -18.36 12.06 2.90
N ASP A 286 -18.33 12.71 4.06
CA ASP A 286 -17.91 14.11 4.18
C ASP A 286 -16.42 14.29 3.82
N ARG A 287 -15.56 13.33 4.19
CA ARG A 287 -14.15 13.28 3.76
C ARG A 287 -14.01 13.21 2.24
N ILE A 288 -14.81 12.38 1.60
CA ILE A 288 -14.80 12.20 0.13
C ILE A 288 -15.28 13.49 -0.57
N ILE A 289 -16.40 14.06 -0.15
CA ILE A 289 -16.97 15.28 -0.76
C ILE A 289 -16.00 16.45 -0.62
N TYR A 290 -15.42 16.64 0.57
CA TYR A 290 -14.42 17.68 0.78
C TYR A 290 -13.22 17.50 -0.15
N SER A 291 -12.68 16.28 -0.22
CA SER A 291 -11.52 15.97 -1.06
C SER A 291 -11.80 16.23 -2.54
N ALA A 292 -13.01 15.90 -3.00
CA ALA A 292 -13.45 16.15 -4.38
C ALA A 292 -13.48 17.64 -4.71
N LYS A 293 -13.97 18.46 -3.77
CA LYS A 293 -13.93 19.92 -3.89
C LYS A 293 -12.50 20.47 -3.85
N ALA A 294 -11.66 19.97 -2.94
CA ALA A 294 -10.28 20.43 -2.76
C ALA A 294 -9.42 20.15 -4.01
N LEU A 295 -9.54 18.97 -4.61
CA LEU A 295 -8.81 18.60 -5.83
C LEU A 295 -9.44 19.21 -7.10
N GLY A 296 -10.75 19.49 -7.09
CA GLY A 296 -11.48 20.08 -8.21
C GLY A 296 -11.81 19.12 -9.35
N ASP A 297 -11.49 17.82 -9.20
CA ASP A 297 -11.84 16.78 -10.16
C ASP A 297 -12.17 15.46 -9.43
N PRO A 298 -13.46 15.16 -9.24
CA PRO A 298 -13.90 13.93 -8.56
C PRO A 298 -13.47 12.63 -9.27
N SER A 299 -13.17 12.67 -10.57
CA SER A 299 -12.74 11.49 -11.34
C SER A 299 -11.35 10.98 -10.95
N LYS A 300 -10.56 11.82 -10.29
CA LYS A 300 -9.20 11.49 -9.84
C LYS A 300 -9.17 10.87 -8.45
N ILE A 301 -10.31 10.76 -7.77
CA ILE A 301 -10.38 10.26 -6.39
C ILE A 301 -10.61 8.76 -6.36
N TYR A 302 -9.79 8.09 -5.57
CA TYR A 302 -9.95 6.72 -5.12
C TYR A 302 -10.13 6.72 -3.61
N VAL A 303 -10.88 5.75 -3.08
CA VAL A 303 -11.19 5.68 -1.65
C VAL A 303 -10.52 4.46 -1.04
N ASN A 304 -9.73 4.69 0.01
CA ASN A 304 -8.99 3.65 0.72
C ASN A 304 -8.89 3.93 2.22
N PRO A 305 -8.53 2.94 3.04
CA PRO A 305 -8.04 3.22 4.39
C PRO A 305 -6.68 3.94 4.33
N ASP A 306 -6.27 4.55 5.45
CA ASP A 306 -5.00 5.28 5.56
C ASP A 306 -3.76 4.40 5.25
N CYS A 307 -3.78 3.14 5.69
CA CYS A 307 -2.72 2.16 5.47
C CYS A 307 -3.31 0.74 5.50
N GLY A 308 -2.46 -0.29 5.48
CA GLY A 308 -2.87 -1.68 5.66
C GLY A 308 -3.51 -1.95 7.03
N LEU A 309 -4.46 -2.89 7.07
CA LEU A 309 -5.27 -3.22 8.26
C LEU A 309 -4.71 -4.40 9.06
N ARG A 310 -3.50 -4.86 8.77
CA ARG A 310 -2.85 -6.00 9.46
C ARG A 310 -2.73 -5.84 10.98
N THR A 311 -2.65 -4.61 11.48
CA THR A 311 -2.54 -4.35 12.92
C THR A 311 -3.87 -4.39 13.66
N ARG A 312 -5.00 -4.40 12.95
CA ARG A 312 -6.36 -4.48 13.52
C ARG A 312 -6.81 -5.93 13.64
N THR A 313 -7.81 -6.18 14.48
CA THR A 313 -8.53 -7.48 14.42
C THR A 313 -9.25 -7.60 13.08
N ARG A 314 -9.53 -8.84 12.65
CA ARG A 314 -10.25 -9.06 11.38
C ARG A 314 -11.65 -8.45 11.40
N SER A 315 -12.37 -8.55 12.52
CA SER A 315 -13.68 -7.93 12.68
C SER A 315 -13.61 -6.42 12.51
N VAL A 316 -12.72 -5.74 13.24
CA VAL A 316 -12.52 -4.28 13.12
C VAL A 316 -12.14 -3.89 11.70
N ALA A 317 -11.22 -4.63 11.06
CA ALA A 317 -10.80 -4.36 9.68
C ALA A 317 -11.98 -4.42 8.69
N PHE A 318 -12.81 -5.47 8.77
CA PHE A 318 -13.93 -5.63 7.87
C PHE A 318 -15.06 -4.63 8.14
N GLU A 319 -15.35 -4.30 9.39
CA GLU A 319 -16.35 -3.26 9.72
C GLU A 319 -15.90 -1.87 9.25
N LYS A 320 -14.61 -1.54 9.36
CA LYS A 320 -14.04 -0.31 8.78
C LYS A 320 -14.21 -0.27 7.26
N LEU A 321 -13.91 -1.37 6.57
CA LEU A 321 -14.06 -1.44 5.11
C LEU A 321 -15.53 -1.37 4.66
N LYS A 322 -16.46 -2.00 5.38
CA LYS A 322 -17.91 -1.87 5.13
C LYS A 322 -18.37 -0.43 5.28
N ALA A 323 -18.04 0.22 6.39
CA ALA A 323 -18.40 1.62 6.63
C ALA A 323 -17.79 2.55 5.57
N MET A 324 -16.57 2.26 5.11
CA MET A 324 -15.92 2.96 4.01
C MET A 324 -16.70 2.84 2.70
N VAL A 325 -17.11 1.63 2.31
CA VAL A 325 -17.90 1.39 1.09
C VAL A 325 -19.27 2.05 1.19
N GLU A 326 -19.93 1.97 2.35
CA GLU A 326 -21.22 2.65 2.59
C GLU A 326 -21.10 4.18 2.48
N GLY A 327 -20.10 4.77 3.11
CA GLY A 327 -19.83 6.21 3.01
C GLY A 327 -19.51 6.63 1.58
N THR A 328 -18.82 5.77 0.82
CA THR A 328 -18.56 6.00 -0.60
C THR A 328 -19.83 5.98 -1.43
N LYS A 329 -20.75 5.03 -1.18
CA LYS A 329 -22.07 5.01 -1.83
C LYS A 329 -22.85 6.30 -1.54
N MET A 330 -22.83 6.77 -0.28
CA MET A 330 -23.46 8.04 0.09
C MET A 330 -22.84 9.24 -0.64
N ALA A 331 -21.51 9.28 -0.81
CA ALA A 331 -20.83 10.36 -1.52
C ALA A 331 -21.17 10.36 -3.02
N ARG A 332 -21.22 9.18 -3.65
CA ARG A 332 -21.65 9.03 -5.05
C ARG A 332 -23.07 9.57 -5.26
N MET A 333 -23.99 9.25 -4.35
CA MET A 333 -25.38 9.76 -4.41
C MET A 333 -25.42 11.29 -4.26
N ALA A 334 -24.73 11.84 -3.25
CA ALA A 334 -24.73 13.26 -2.96
C ALA A 334 -24.10 14.14 -4.06
N MET A 335 -23.24 13.56 -4.91
CA MET A 335 -22.58 14.28 -6.00
C MET A 335 -23.16 13.97 -7.39
N SER A 336 -24.16 13.09 -7.45
CA SER A 336 -24.93 12.83 -8.67
C SER A 336 -26.28 13.56 -8.68
N ALA A 337 -26.73 14.02 -7.51
CA ALA A 337 -27.79 15.00 -7.35
C ALA A 337 -27.22 16.41 -7.53
#